data_AF-A0A259LGC1-F1
#
_entry.id   AF-A0A259LGC1-F1
#
_cell.length_a   1.000
_cell.length_b   1.000
_cell.length_c   1.000
_cell.angle_alpha   90.00
_cell.angle_beta   90.00
_cell.angle_gamma   90.00
#
_symmetry.space_group_name_H-M   'P 1'
#
loop_
_entity.id
_entity.type
_entity.pdbx_description
1 polymer ?
#
loop_
_entity_poly.entity_id
_entity_poly.type
_entity_poly.pdbx_seq_one_letter_code
_entity_poly.pdbx_strand_id
1 'polypeptide(L)'
;MSLADFKSSPWARSHAAYRGAALAMNPAPEYANPEVLVAGLYRTIGAFGSDPLEMISEGRVPQRGRDLEKAVSNSRDKGKKPEAAALDGEGVYSLLHSVLESPKLPNQSKKRFLQVTPLVGEVASFSGSARLAGNPWPAGSLIRQLVWHGSPDPVAAADTWARLADSLRVGDEDDVFARFLRDEIAAWTGELWIPQPEEPVPEECSCLPPGELDKLVSPARQFCIDLEAVLAAKAVMTRRQWSSLLEALVRIAAVAHVAWLCEVHRRLWESVRAVLAGAAAPADVRAEIYPRTLTYLTYGVGSVPELRDRTSTYLTARLGLNTVLWTLDDLGAPFEGRLSSAADAGRLLDLISSKREELSQVLPVVADLMDREARTLNCRKGVGSNVMEFARHVLYQRAAANPILRGYDQGYVLRRRSTAQNSAWICAPGPVAILMLVHCSLAKLAGPRSVHRLAQHMAEYGIVVDHKKIASNELGAQLRMLGLVLDSPDAESGMLLVPPFPQARAMRDGGRP
;
A
#
# COMPACT_ATOMS: atom_id res chain seq x y z
N MET A 1 -28.34 4.70 -14.62
CA MET A 1 -27.58 5.93 -14.93
C MET A 1 -27.29 5.89 -16.41
N SER A 2 -27.22 7.05 -17.04
CA SER A 2 -26.93 7.20 -18.47
C SER A 2 -25.53 7.79 -18.69
N LEU A 3 -25.08 7.82 -19.95
CA LEU A 3 -23.88 8.58 -20.32
C LEU A 3 -24.02 10.07 -19.95
N ALA A 4 -25.22 10.65 -20.04
CA ALA A 4 -25.46 12.04 -19.67
C ALA A 4 -25.16 12.31 -18.18
N ASP A 5 -25.58 11.41 -17.29
CA ASP A 5 -25.28 11.50 -15.86
C ASP A 5 -23.77 11.46 -15.62
N PHE A 6 -23.06 10.54 -16.30
CA PHE A 6 -21.60 10.43 -16.22
C PHE A 6 -20.90 11.72 -16.70
N LYS A 7 -21.31 12.30 -17.84
CA LYS A 7 -20.75 13.57 -18.36
C LYS A 7 -20.92 14.76 -17.40
N SER A 8 -21.93 14.73 -16.55
CA SER A 8 -22.19 15.78 -15.56
C SER A 8 -21.24 15.69 -14.35
N SER A 9 -20.84 14.47 -13.97
CA SER A 9 -20.02 14.21 -12.78
C SER A 9 -19.14 12.96 -12.95
N PRO A 10 -18.11 13.01 -13.81
CA PRO A 10 -17.39 11.81 -14.28
C PRO A 10 -16.56 11.12 -13.18
N TRP A 11 -16.29 11.81 -12.08
CA TRP A 11 -15.52 11.27 -10.96
C TRP A 11 -16.38 10.69 -9.84
N ALA A 12 -17.67 11.02 -9.78
CA ALA A 12 -18.55 10.62 -8.68
C ALA A 12 -18.95 9.14 -8.75
N ARG A 13 -19.26 8.63 -9.95
CA ARG A 13 -19.66 7.23 -10.15
C ARG A 13 -19.13 6.70 -11.48
N SER A 14 -18.25 5.71 -11.38
CA SER A 14 -17.82 4.91 -12.53
C SER A 14 -18.87 3.84 -12.87
N HIS A 15 -18.87 3.40 -14.13
CA HIS A 15 -19.66 2.28 -14.63
C HIS A 15 -19.42 1.01 -13.79
N ALA A 16 -20.45 0.18 -13.60
CA ALA A 16 -20.37 -1.00 -12.74
C ALA A 16 -19.31 -2.01 -13.21
N ALA A 17 -19.24 -2.27 -14.53
CA ALA A 17 -18.22 -3.14 -15.13
C ALA A 17 -16.77 -2.65 -14.93
N TYR A 18 -16.58 -1.33 -14.75
CA TYR A 18 -15.28 -0.76 -14.41
C TYR A 18 -15.04 -0.79 -12.90
N ARG A 19 -15.99 -0.30 -12.10
CA ARG A 19 -15.81 -0.12 -10.65
C ARG A 19 -15.68 -1.44 -9.89
N GLY A 20 -16.43 -2.47 -10.31
CA GLY A 20 -16.41 -3.80 -9.68
C GLY A 20 -15.33 -4.73 -10.26
N ALA A 21 -14.48 -4.25 -11.15
CA ALA A 21 -13.41 -5.04 -11.74
C ALA A 21 -12.26 -5.26 -10.74
N ALA A 22 -11.61 -6.43 -10.82
CA ALA A 22 -10.42 -6.72 -10.01
C ALA A 22 -9.29 -5.72 -10.31
N LEU A 23 -9.14 -5.30 -11.57
CA LEU A 23 -8.12 -4.33 -11.97
C LEU A 23 -8.50 -2.88 -11.60
N ALA A 24 -9.67 -2.63 -10.99
CA ALA A 24 -10.06 -1.28 -10.60
C ALA A 24 -9.26 -0.80 -9.38
N MET A 25 -8.87 0.47 -9.39
CA MET A 25 -8.36 1.14 -8.20
C MET A 25 -9.54 1.55 -7.29
N ASN A 26 -10.17 0.58 -6.64
CA ASN A 26 -11.37 0.76 -5.83
C ASN A 26 -11.28 -0.02 -4.51
N PRO A 27 -11.37 0.62 -3.33
CA PRO A 27 -11.54 2.06 -3.15
C PRO A 27 -10.26 2.82 -3.51
N ALA A 28 -10.42 3.96 -4.18
CA ALA A 28 -9.28 4.76 -4.63
C ALA A 28 -8.49 5.31 -3.43
N PRO A 29 -7.15 5.25 -3.45
CA PRO A 29 -6.32 5.79 -2.39
C PRO A 29 -6.58 7.26 -2.11
N GLU A 30 -6.50 7.61 -0.83
CA GLU A 30 -6.56 8.98 -0.32
C GLU A 30 -5.25 9.34 0.38
N TYR A 31 -5.16 10.61 0.81
CA TYR A 31 -4.11 11.02 1.75
C TYR A 31 -4.00 10.00 2.89
N ALA A 32 -2.82 9.39 3.03
CA ALA A 32 -2.52 8.45 4.08
C ALA A 32 -1.06 8.61 4.47
N ASN A 33 -0.83 8.63 5.78
CA ASN A 33 0.49 8.35 6.31
C ASN A 33 0.71 6.83 6.35
N PRO A 34 1.95 6.34 6.38
CA PRO A 34 2.26 4.91 6.41
C PRO A 34 1.53 4.12 7.51
N GLU A 35 1.45 4.67 8.71
CA GLU A 35 0.74 4.06 9.84
C GLU A 35 -0.77 3.90 9.59
N VAL A 36 -1.38 4.72 8.71
CA VAL A 36 -2.78 4.56 8.33
C VAL A 36 -2.97 3.25 7.57
N LEU A 37 -1.98 2.81 6.79
CA LEU A 37 -2.03 1.52 6.10
C LEU A 37 -2.00 0.37 7.11
N VAL A 38 -1.11 0.41 8.10
CA VAL A 38 -1.00 -0.64 9.13
C VAL A 38 -2.20 -0.62 10.09
N ALA A 39 -2.68 0.55 10.51
CA ALA A 39 -3.90 0.64 11.33
C ALA A 39 -5.14 0.17 10.56
N GLY A 40 -5.25 0.55 9.28
CA GLY A 40 -6.31 0.07 8.39
C GLY A 40 -6.24 -1.44 8.18
N LEU A 41 -5.04 -2.02 8.11
CA LEU A 41 -4.82 -3.46 8.04
C LEU A 41 -5.42 -4.18 9.25
N TYR A 42 -5.14 -3.71 10.47
CA TYR A 42 -5.72 -4.26 11.69
C TYR A 42 -7.25 -4.24 11.67
N ARG A 43 -7.86 -3.13 11.24
CA ARG A 43 -9.32 -3.01 11.12
C ARG A 43 -9.92 -3.86 10.01
N THR A 44 -9.14 -4.18 8.98
CA THR A 44 -9.59 -5.00 7.85
C THR A 44 -9.43 -6.50 8.13
N ILE A 45 -8.52 -6.87 9.02
CA ILE A 45 -8.25 -8.26 9.43
C ILE A 45 -9.02 -8.67 10.67
N GLY A 46 -9.33 -7.76 11.60
CA GLY A 46 -9.87 -8.13 12.89
C GLY A 46 -11.05 -7.30 13.34
N ALA A 47 -11.78 -7.85 14.30
CA ALA A 47 -12.87 -7.21 15.02
C ALA A 47 -12.37 -6.65 16.36
N PHE A 48 -13.24 -5.86 17.01
CA PHE A 48 -12.92 -5.24 18.29
C PHE A 48 -14.04 -5.51 19.30
N GLY A 49 -13.64 -5.83 20.53
CA GLY A 49 -14.57 -6.10 21.62
C GLY A 49 -14.96 -7.57 21.72
N SER A 50 -15.96 -7.84 22.58
CA SER A 50 -16.44 -9.21 22.87
C SER A 50 -17.48 -9.73 21.88
N ASP A 51 -18.08 -8.84 21.08
CA ASP A 51 -18.98 -9.23 20.01
C ASP A 51 -18.18 -9.38 18.70
N PRO A 52 -18.03 -10.61 18.17
CA PRO A 52 -17.31 -10.85 16.93
C PRO A 52 -17.92 -10.15 15.71
N LEU A 53 -19.11 -9.56 15.81
CA LEU A 53 -19.76 -8.79 14.75
C LEU A 53 -19.52 -7.27 14.85
N GLU A 54 -18.91 -6.76 15.92
CA GLU A 54 -18.64 -5.32 16.04
C GLU A 54 -17.36 -4.92 15.28
N MET A 55 -17.54 -4.58 13.99
CA MET A 55 -16.49 -3.96 13.20
C MET A 55 -16.47 -2.43 13.40
N ILE A 56 -15.29 -1.87 13.68
CA ILE A 56 -15.10 -0.42 13.74
C ILE A 56 -14.96 0.11 12.32
N SER A 57 -15.99 0.80 11.84
CA SER A 57 -15.90 1.52 10.58
C SER A 57 -14.88 2.66 10.65
N GLU A 58 -14.18 2.92 9.54
CA GLU A 58 -13.17 3.98 9.43
C GLU A 58 -13.67 5.36 9.92
N GLY A 59 -14.95 5.67 9.67
CA GLY A 59 -15.58 6.92 10.10
C GLY A 59 -15.74 7.08 11.62
N ARG A 60 -15.76 5.98 12.39
CA ARG A 60 -15.89 6.01 13.86
C ARG A 60 -14.55 6.21 14.56
N VAL A 61 -13.43 5.87 13.92
CA VAL A 61 -12.08 5.92 14.53
C VAL A 61 -11.73 7.31 15.07
N PRO A 62 -11.97 8.44 14.34
CA PRO A 62 -11.70 9.77 14.88
C PRO A 62 -12.48 10.13 16.14
N GLN A 63 -13.73 9.67 16.22
CA GLN A 63 -14.58 9.92 17.38
C GLN A 63 -14.08 9.11 18.58
N ARG A 64 -13.76 7.81 18.38
CA ARG A 64 -13.17 6.96 19.43
C ARG A 64 -11.87 7.55 20.00
N GLY A 65 -11.01 8.11 19.16
CA GLY A 65 -9.80 8.82 19.62
C GLY A 65 -10.10 10.01 20.54
N ARG A 66 -11.13 10.81 20.21
CA ARG A 66 -11.57 11.94 21.06
C ARG A 66 -12.17 11.47 22.39
N ASP A 67 -12.94 10.38 22.35
CA ASP A 67 -13.57 9.82 23.55
C ASP A 67 -12.51 9.26 24.51
N LEU A 68 -11.48 8.58 23.99
CA LEU A 68 -10.33 8.12 24.77
C LEU A 68 -9.56 9.30 25.38
N GLU A 69 -9.22 10.33 24.61
CA GLU A 69 -8.52 11.53 25.16
C GLU A 69 -9.32 12.16 26.32
N LYS A 70 -10.65 12.23 26.20
CA LYS A 70 -11.53 12.75 27.25
C LYS A 70 -11.53 11.84 28.49
N ALA A 71 -11.57 10.52 28.30
CA ALA A 71 -11.53 9.55 29.39
C ALA A 71 -10.20 9.61 30.15
N VAL A 72 -9.07 9.68 29.44
CA VAL A 72 -7.72 9.82 30.00
C VAL A 72 -7.60 11.14 30.77
N SER A 73 -8.02 12.28 30.20
CA SER A 73 -7.97 13.58 30.89
C SER A 73 -8.78 13.56 32.19
N ASN A 74 -10.00 13.04 32.15
CA ASN A 74 -10.85 12.95 33.33
C ASN A 74 -10.25 12.07 34.43
N SER A 75 -9.56 10.99 34.03
CA SER A 75 -8.93 10.05 34.97
C SER A 75 -7.68 10.65 35.60
N ARG A 76 -6.88 11.38 34.81
CA ARG A 76 -5.73 12.16 35.27
C ARG A 76 -6.14 13.21 36.31
N ASP A 77 -7.17 14.00 36.01
CA ASP A 77 -7.63 15.07 36.91
C ASP A 77 -8.22 14.53 38.23
N LYS A 78 -8.72 13.28 38.23
CA LYS A 78 -9.31 12.61 39.40
C LYS A 78 -8.36 11.66 40.13
N GLY A 79 -7.13 11.44 39.63
CA GLY A 79 -6.21 10.44 40.16
C GLY A 79 -6.76 9.01 40.13
N LYS A 80 -7.61 8.69 39.15
CA LYS A 80 -8.24 7.37 38.98
C LYS A 80 -7.64 6.63 37.78
N LYS A 81 -7.81 5.31 37.76
CA LYS A 81 -7.52 4.46 36.61
C LYS A 81 -8.55 3.34 36.47
N PRO A 82 -8.75 2.78 35.26
CA PRO A 82 -9.50 1.53 35.11
C PRO A 82 -8.90 0.42 35.99
N GLU A 83 -9.73 -0.48 36.50
CA GLU A 83 -9.30 -1.54 37.42
C GLU A 83 -8.25 -2.47 36.78
N ALA A 84 -8.42 -2.79 35.50
CA ALA A 84 -7.51 -3.62 34.74
C ALA A 84 -6.26 -2.87 34.21
N ALA A 85 -6.18 -1.54 34.35
CA ALA A 85 -5.05 -0.76 33.84
C ALA A 85 -3.87 -0.79 34.82
N ALA A 86 -2.66 -0.93 34.30
CA ALA A 86 -1.44 -0.80 35.08
C ALA A 86 -1.11 0.68 35.32
N LEU A 87 -1.24 1.54 34.30
CA LEU A 87 -0.92 2.97 34.43
C LEU A 87 -2.11 3.80 34.93
N ASP A 88 -1.80 4.89 35.61
CA ASP A 88 -2.78 5.93 35.92
C ASP A 88 -3.03 6.87 34.74
N GLY A 89 -3.92 7.84 34.93
CA GLY A 89 -4.24 8.81 33.88
C GLY A 89 -3.04 9.64 33.40
N GLU A 90 -2.04 9.89 34.23
CA GLU A 90 -0.81 10.60 33.81
C GLU A 90 0.13 9.66 33.04
N GLY A 91 0.32 8.44 33.53
CA GLY A 91 1.12 7.42 32.89
C GLY A 91 0.61 7.06 31.49
N VAL A 92 -0.69 6.82 31.33
CA VAL A 92 -1.27 6.51 30.00
C VAL A 92 -1.20 7.73 29.07
N TYR A 93 -1.36 8.95 29.61
CA TYR A 93 -1.21 10.17 28.82
C TYR A 93 0.22 10.29 28.28
N SER A 94 1.23 10.02 29.10
CA SER A 94 2.63 9.99 28.67
C SER A 94 2.91 8.87 27.66
N LEU A 95 2.34 7.67 27.87
CA LEU A 95 2.43 6.56 26.92
C LEU A 95 1.92 6.98 25.53
N LEU A 96 0.73 7.58 25.46
CA LEU A 96 0.09 7.99 24.21
C LEU A 96 0.76 9.20 23.54
N HIS A 97 1.16 10.21 24.32
CA HIS A 97 1.67 11.49 23.80
C HIS A 97 3.20 11.64 23.84
N SER A 98 3.95 10.62 24.25
CA SER A 98 5.42 10.66 24.26
C SER A 98 6.07 9.39 23.72
N VAL A 99 5.55 8.22 24.08
CA VAL A 99 6.14 6.93 23.66
C VAL A 99 5.60 6.49 22.30
N LEU A 100 4.28 6.61 22.10
CA LEU A 100 3.59 6.11 20.91
C LEU A 100 3.23 7.20 19.91
N GLU A 101 3.32 8.48 20.29
CA GLU A 101 2.88 9.59 19.43
C GLU A 101 3.65 9.60 18.12
N SER A 102 2.91 9.57 17.02
CA SER A 102 3.49 9.72 15.69
C SER A 102 3.92 11.18 15.47
N PRO A 103 5.10 11.43 14.88
CA PRO A 103 5.55 12.79 14.64
C PRO A 103 4.57 13.58 13.76
N LYS A 104 4.13 14.74 14.26
CA LYS A 104 3.31 15.68 13.48
C LYS A 104 4.13 16.29 12.35
N LEU A 105 3.49 16.50 11.20
CA LEU A 105 4.09 17.27 10.11
C LEU A 105 4.10 18.77 10.48
N PRO A 106 5.07 19.56 9.98
CA PRO A 106 5.21 20.98 10.34
C PRO A 106 3.96 21.84 10.07
N ASN A 107 3.16 21.46 9.07
CA ASN A 107 1.94 22.17 8.66
C ASN A 107 0.65 21.47 9.12
N GLN A 108 0.74 20.38 9.88
CA GLN A 108 -0.43 19.69 10.39
C GLN A 108 -1.07 20.51 11.51
N SER A 109 -2.39 20.66 11.47
CA SER A 109 -3.13 21.39 12.49
C SER A 109 -2.81 20.83 13.88
N LYS A 110 -2.62 21.72 14.87
CA LYS A 110 -2.57 21.33 16.30
C LYS A 110 -3.90 20.76 16.80
N LYS A 111 -4.97 20.80 16.00
CA LYS A 111 -6.27 20.20 16.36
C LYS A 111 -6.07 18.71 16.62
N ARG A 112 -6.46 18.35 17.84
CA ARG A 112 -6.24 17.12 18.60
C ARG A 112 -6.84 15.91 17.89
N PHE A 113 -6.07 15.25 17.03
CA PHE A 113 -6.34 13.86 16.72
C PHE A 113 -5.16 13.05 17.19
N LEU A 114 -5.44 12.08 18.06
CA LEU A 114 -4.47 11.16 18.60
C LEU A 114 -3.98 10.23 17.48
N GLN A 115 -2.80 10.54 16.95
CA GLN A 115 -2.11 9.68 15.99
C GLN A 115 -0.95 8.98 16.70
N VAL A 116 -1.08 7.65 16.82
CA VAL A 116 -0.10 6.81 17.51
C VAL A 116 0.36 5.68 16.61
N THR A 117 1.56 5.16 16.90
CA THR A 117 2.13 4.01 16.19
C THR A 117 1.26 2.77 16.41
N PRO A 118 0.78 2.08 15.35
CA PRO A 118 -0.04 0.88 15.47
C PRO A 118 0.83 -0.36 15.77
N LEU A 119 1.44 -0.41 16.96
CA LEU A 119 2.28 -1.55 17.38
C LEU A 119 1.46 -2.79 17.75
N VAL A 120 0.24 -2.57 18.24
CA VAL A 120 -0.72 -3.61 18.63
C VAL A 120 -2.08 -3.32 17.99
N GLY A 121 -2.94 -4.33 17.88
CA GLY A 121 -4.21 -4.19 17.16
C GLY A 121 -5.19 -3.22 17.84
N GLU A 122 -5.16 -3.17 19.17
CA GLU A 122 -6.04 -2.34 20.00
C GLU A 122 -5.92 -0.85 19.66
N VAL A 123 -4.73 -0.40 19.26
CA VAL A 123 -4.47 0.98 18.86
C VAL A 123 -5.29 1.38 17.63
N ALA A 124 -5.56 0.43 16.73
CA ALA A 124 -6.32 0.70 15.51
C ALA A 124 -7.81 0.99 15.78
N SER A 125 -8.30 0.78 17.01
CA SER A 125 -9.68 1.09 17.40
C SER A 125 -9.97 2.59 17.49
N PHE A 126 -8.93 3.41 17.73
CA PHE A 126 -9.08 4.85 17.96
C PHE A 126 -8.07 5.72 17.19
N SER A 127 -7.11 5.12 16.49
CA SER A 127 -6.06 5.85 15.77
C SER A 127 -5.86 5.39 14.32
N GLY A 128 -5.13 6.22 13.54
CA GLY A 128 -4.70 5.87 12.19
C GLY A 128 -5.80 5.83 11.14
N SER A 129 -6.78 6.74 11.19
CA SER A 129 -7.74 6.96 10.09
C SER A 129 -7.19 7.93 9.05
N ALA A 130 -7.58 7.76 7.79
CA ALA A 130 -7.15 8.63 6.67
C ALA A 130 -7.70 10.07 6.79
N ARG A 131 -8.89 10.23 7.39
CA ARG A 131 -9.57 11.52 7.59
C ARG A 131 -10.21 11.60 8.97
N LEU A 132 -10.41 12.82 9.45
CA LEU A 132 -11.03 13.07 10.77
C LEU A 132 -12.57 13.13 10.74
N ALA A 133 -13.18 13.04 9.56
CA ALA A 133 -14.62 13.16 9.36
C ALA A 133 -15.06 12.54 8.02
N GLY A 134 -16.36 12.33 7.87
CA GLY A 134 -16.98 11.78 6.66
C GLY A 134 -16.82 10.26 6.56
N ASN A 135 -16.56 9.77 5.35
CA ASN A 135 -16.25 8.37 5.07
C ASN A 135 -14.77 8.26 4.68
N PRO A 136 -13.85 8.07 5.63
CA PRO A 136 -12.44 7.91 5.33
C PRO A 136 -12.19 6.65 4.51
N TRP A 137 -11.13 6.69 3.70
CA TRP A 137 -10.70 5.55 2.91
C TRP A 137 -10.28 4.35 3.79
N PRO A 138 -10.80 3.13 3.55
CA PRO A 138 -10.37 1.92 4.24
C PRO A 138 -9.04 1.42 3.66
N ALA A 139 -7.94 1.96 4.17
CA ALA A 139 -6.60 1.71 3.66
C ALA A 139 -6.20 0.22 3.66
N GLY A 140 -6.72 -0.57 4.61
CA GLY A 140 -6.44 -2.01 4.67
C GLY A 140 -7.03 -2.81 3.51
N SER A 141 -8.07 -2.30 2.83
CA SER A 141 -8.61 -2.92 1.61
C SER A 141 -7.57 -3.00 0.48
N LEU A 142 -6.64 -2.04 0.40
CA LEU A 142 -5.55 -2.07 -0.59
C LEU A 142 -4.56 -3.20 -0.28
N ILE A 143 -4.29 -3.47 0.99
CA ILE A 143 -3.40 -4.56 1.40
C ILE A 143 -4.08 -5.91 1.15
N ARG A 144 -5.38 -6.01 1.43
CA ARG A 144 -6.18 -7.18 1.04
C ARG A 144 -6.10 -7.40 -0.48
N GLN A 145 -6.24 -6.34 -1.29
CA GLN A 145 -6.07 -6.43 -2.74
C GLN A 145 -4.70 -6.92 -3.18
N LEU A 146 -3.62 -6.45 -2.56
CA LEU A 146 -2.29 -6.97 -2.82
C LEU A 146 -2.21 -8.49 -2.59
N VAL A 147 -2.81 -8.99 -1.50
CA VAL A 147 -2.80 -10.43 -1.19
C VAL A 147 -3.56 -11.25 -2.23
N TRP A 148 -4.78 -10.85 -2.58
CA TRP A 148 -5.60 -11.60 -3.54
C TRP A 148 -5.08 -11.47 -4.98
N HIS A 149 -4.61 -10.30 -5.42
CA HIS A 149 -4.00 -10.14 -6.75
C HIS A 149 -2.63 -10.83 -6.86
N GLY A 150 -1.94 -10.97 -5.73
CA GLY A 150 -0.62 -11.60 -5.66
C GLY A 150 -0.66 -13.11 -5.52
N SER A 151 -1.80 -13.67 -5.14
CA SER A 151 -1.99 -15.10 -4.91
C SER A 151 -2.42 -15.83 -6.19
N PRO A 152 -2.05 -17.11 -6.35
CA PRO A 152 -2.45 -17.90 -7.52
C PRO A 152 -3.94 -18.28 -7.53
N ASP A 153 -4.55 -18.41 -6.36
CA ASP A 153 -5.94 -18.81 -6.17
C ASP A 153 -6.48 -18.32 -4.81
N PRO A 154 -7.81 -18.35 -4.58
CA PRO A 154 -8.43 -17.89 -3.34
C PRO A 154 -7.95 -18.63 -2.08
N VAL A 155 -7.60 -19.90 -2.18
CA VAL A 155 -7.15 -20.71 -1.02
C VAL A 155 -5.77 -20.21 -0.56
N ALA A 156 -4.84 -20.02 -1.49
CA ALA A 156 -3.52 -19.46 -1.20
C ALA A 156 -3.61 -18.01 -0.66
N ALA A 157 -4.59 -17.24 -1.14
CA ALA A 157 -4.85 -15.90 -0.63
C ALA A 157 -5.35 -15.93 0.82
N ALA A 158 -6.34 -16.77 1.12
CA ALA A 158 -6.88 -16.97 2.46
C ALA A 158 -5.80 -17.46 3.44
N ASP A 159 -4.96 -18.41 3.03
CA ASP A 159 -3.83 -18.90 3.81
C ASP A 159 -2.82 -17.80 4.15
N THR A 160 -2.46 -16.98 3.15
CA THR A 160 -1.55 -15.84 3.34
C THR A 160 -2.16 -14.79 4.27
N TRP A 161 -3.46 -14.52 4.12
CA TRP A 161 -4.21 -13.59 4.95
C TRP A 161 -4.30 -14.06 6.41
N ALA A 162 -4.56 -15.35 6.62
CA ALA A 162 -4.60 -15.95 7.95
C ALA A 162 -3.23 -15.93 8.64
N ARG A 163 -2.13 -16.22 7.93
CA ARG A 163 -0.77 -16.12 8.47
C ARG A 163 -0.41 -14.69 8.86
N LEU A 164 -0.82 -13.71 8.05
CA LEU A 164 -0.66 -12.29 8.38
C LEU A 164 -1.44 -11.92 9.65
N ALA A 165 -2.70 -12.37 9.75
CA ALA A 165 -3.54 -12.14 10.92
C ALA A 165 -2.94 -12.72 12.21
N ASP A 166 -2.44 -13.95 12.16
CA ASP A 166 -1.77 -14.59 13.28
C ASP A 166 -0.48 -13.84 13.68
N SER A 167 0.31 -13.42 12.70
CA SER A 167 1.53 -12.63 12.95
C SER A 167 1.23 -11.26 13.56
N LEU A 168 0.10 -10.64 13.20
CA LEU A 168 -0.33 -9.36 13.76
C LEU A 168 -0.81 -9.48 15.20
N ARG A 169 -1.25 -10.66 15.64
CA ARG A 169 -1.61 -10.92 17.04
C ARG A 169 -0.39 -10.76 17.95
N VAL A 170 -0.64 -10.21 19.13
CA VAL A 170 0.33 -10.15 20.22
C VAL A 170 0.11 -11.38 21.11
N GLY A 171 1.04 -12.33 21.04
CA GLY A 171 1.04 -13.57 21.80
C GLY A 171 2.07 -13.57 22.94
N ASP A 172 2.25 -14.72 23.58
CA ASP A 172 3.21 -14.89 24.70
C ASP A 172 4.68 -14.79 24.26
N GLU A 173 4.93 -15.11 22.98
CA GLU A 173 6.24 -15.01 22.33
C GLU A 173 6.62 -13.57 21.94
N ASP A 174 5.65 -12.64 21.93
CA ASP A 174 5.95 -11.22 21.68
C ASP A 174 6.59 -10.59 22.94
N ASP A 175 7.42 -9.57 22.71
CA ASP A 175 8.15 -8.91 23.80
C ASP A 175 7.21 -8.32 24.88
N VAL A 176 7.75 -8.17 26.10
CA VAL A 176 6.99 -7.73 27.28
C VAL A 176 6.31 -6.38 27.04
N PHE A 177 6.94 -5.49 26.27
CA PHE A 177 6.36 -4.17 25.99
C PHE A 177 5.13 -4.28 25.07
N ALA A 178 5.15 -5.16 24.06
CA ALA A 178 3.99 -5.41 23.21
C ALA A 178 2.81 -6.00 23.99
N ARG A 179 3.06 -6.99 24.86
CA ARG A 179 2.03 -7.60 25.72
C ARG A 179 1.43 -6.60 26.71
N PHE A 180 2.30 -5.84 27.38
CA PHE A 180 1.89 -4.73 28.22
C PHE A 180 1.02 -3.73 27.45
N LEU A 181 1.44 -3.33 26.24
CA LEU A 181 0.72 -2.34 25.45
C LEU A 181 -0.66 -2.84 25.02
N ARG A 182 -0.79 -4.12 24.62
CA ARG A 182 -2.08 -4.76 24.32
C ARG A 182 -3.03 -4.64 25.52
N ASP A 183 -2.59 -5.09 26.68
CA ASP A 183 -3.42 -5.17 27.88
C ASP A 183 -3.76 -3.78 28.43
N GLU A 184 -2.79 -2.86 28.44
CA GLU A 184 -2.98 -1.49 28.90
C GLU A 184 -3.99 -0.76 28.01
N ILE A 185 -3.83 -0.82 26.68
CA ILE A 185 -4.76 -0.13 25.78
C ILE A 185 -6.16 -0.74 25.89
N ALA A 186 -6.28 -2.07 25.95
CA ALA A 186 -7.57 -2.74 26.13
C ALA A 186 -8.26 -2.31 27.43
N ALA A 187 -7.52 -2.12 28.53
CA ALA A 187 -8.08 -1.65 29.79
C ALA A 187 -8.65 -0.22 29.72
N TRP A 188 -8.04 0.64 28.90
CA TRP A 188 -8.49 2.03 28.72
C TRP A 188 -9.61 2.20 27.69
N THR A 189 -9.65 1.35 26.66
CA THR A 189 -10.64 1.44 25.59
C THR A 189 -11.84 0.53 25.80
N GLY A 190 -11.67 -0.56 26.55
CA GLY A 190 -12.62 -1.68 26.61
C GLY A 190 -12.58 -2.57 25.36
N GLU A 191 -11.62 -2.35 24.46
CA GLU A 191 -11.54 -3.00 23.15
C GLU A 191 -10.35 -3.96 23.12
N LEU A 192 -10.62 -5.25 22.93
CA LEU A 192 -9.61 -6.24 22.58
C LEU A 192 -9.63 -6.47 21.07
N TRP A 193 -8.47 -6.52 20.42
CA TRP A 193 -8.41 -6.84 19.00
C TRP A 193 -8.39 -8.36 18.79
N ILE A 194 -9.32 -8.85 17.99
CA ILE A 194 -9.47 -10.28 17.69
C ILE A 194 -9.27 -10.49 16.18
N PRO A 195 -8.25 -11.24 15.75
CA PRO A 195 -8.08 -11.56 14.34
C PRO A 195 -9.27 -12.35 13.80
N GLN A 196 -9.82 -11.89 12.68
CA GLN A 196 -10.92 -12.51 11.93
C GLN A 196 -10.61 -12.43 10.43
N PRO A 197 -9.67 -13.27 9.93
CA PRO A 197 -9.21 -13.23 8.55
C PRO A 197 -10.28 -13.77 7.58
N GLU A 198 -11.42 -13.09 7.48
CA GLU A 198 -12.50 -13.42 6.58
C GLU A 198 -12.10 -13.19 5.12
N GLU A 199 -12.62 -14.05 4.25
CA GLU A 199 -12.51 -13.84 2.81
C GLU A 199 -13.33 -12.61 2.38
N PRO A 200 -12.80 -11.76 1.49
CA PRO A 200 -13.56 -10.66 0.93
C PRO A 200 -14.71 -11.18 0.08
N VAL A 201 -15.79 -10.40 0.03
CA VAL A 201 -16.82 -10.61 -0.99
C VAL A 201 -16.21 -10.36 -2.39
N PRO A 202 -16.61 -11.12 -3.43
CA PRO A 202 -16.01 -11.00 -4.77
C PRO A 202 -16.05 -9.59 -5.38
N GLU A 203 -17.03 -8.76 -5.00
CA GLU A 203 -17.15 -7.36 -5.39
C GLU A 203 -16.07 -6.44 -4.79
N GLU A 204 -15.52 -6.80 -3.63
CA GLU A 204 -14.46 -6.03 -2.95
C GLU A 204 -13.08 -6.40 -3.49
N CYS A 205 -12.85 -7.71 -3.66
CA CYS A 205 -11.57 -8.23 -4.09
C CYS A 205 -11.70 -9.68 -4.58
N SER A 206 -10.97 -10.02 -5.64
CA SER A 206 -10.90 -11.38 -6.17
C SER A 206 -9.50 -11.69 -6.69
N CYS A 207 -9.14 -12.97 -6.76
CA CYS A 207 -7.91 -13.38 -7.43
C CYS A 207 -8.04 -13.16 -8.94
N LEU A 208 -6.92 -12.87 -9.59
CA LEU A 208 -6.85 -12.87 -11.04
C LEU A 208 -6.93 -14.32 -11.57
N PRO A 209 -7.37 -14.52 -12.84
CA PRO A 209 -7.38 -15.85 -13.42
C PRO A 209 -6.01 -16.56 -13.36
N PRO A 210 -5.98 -17.90 -13.26
CA PRO A 210 -4.72 -18.65 -13.30
C PRO A 210 -3.93 -18.32 -14.57
N GLY A 211 -2.63 -18.08 -14.42
CA GLY A 211 -1.73 -17.74 -15.52
C GLY A 211 -1.76 -16.27 -15.98
N GLU A 212 -2.68 -15.45 -15.46
CA GLU A 212 -2.90 -14.06 -15.94
C GLU A 212 -1.62 -13.22 -15.96
N LEU A 213 -0.77 -13.35 -14.93
CA LEU A 213 0.45 -12.55 -14.78
C LEU A 213 1.75 -13.37 -14.90
N ASP A 214 1.71 -14.57 -15.47
CA ASP A 214 2.89 -15.42 -15.65
C ASP A 214 3.99 -14.76 -16.49
N LYS A 215 5.21 -14.71 -15.93
CA LYS A 215 6.38 -14.03 -16.52
C LYS A 215 6.20 -12.52 -16.72
N LEU A 216 5.20 -11.91 -16.08
CA LEU A 216 4.94 -10.48 -16.07
C LEU A 216 5.23 -9.90 -14.69
N VAL A 217 5.58 -8.61 -14.65
CA VAL A 217 5.81 -7.92 -13.38
C VAL A 217 4.47 -7.71 -12.68
N SER A 218 4.44 -8.07 -11.40
CA SER A 218 3.31 -7.87 -10.52
C SER A 218 3.77 -7.54 -9.10
N PRO A 219 3.70 -6.25 -8.70
CA PRO A 219 4.04 -5.86 -7.33
C PRO A 219 3.23 -6.59 -6.27
N ALA A 220 2.01 -7.02 -6.60
CA ALA A 220 1.16 -7.82 -5.71
C ALA A 220 1.72 -9.24 -5.53
N ARG A 221 2.15 -9.91 -6.62
CA ARG A 221 2.81 -11.24 -6.51
C ARG A 221 4.10 -11.15 -5.71
N GLN A 222 4.92 -10.13 -5.99
CA GLN A 222 6.16 -9.89 -5.24
C GLN A 222 5.87 -9.61 -3.76
N PHE A 223 4.83 -8.81 -3.45
CA PHE A 223 4.37 -8.58 -2.09
C PHE A 223 4.01 -9.87 -1.35
N CYS A 224 3.27 -10.80 -1.94
CA CYS A 224 2.97 -12.08 -1.27
C CYS A 224 4.24 -12.89 -0.96
N ILE A 225 5.21 -12.90 -1.88
CA ILE A 225 6.50 -13.60 -1.68
C ILE A 225 7.27 -12.98 -0.51
N ASP A 226 7.34 -11.65 -0.47
CA ASP A 226 8.13 -10.91 0.50
C ASP A 226 7.44 -10.82 1.86
N LEU A 227 6.11 -10.83 1.86
CA LEU A 227 5.32 -10.91 3.08
C LEU A 227 5.69 -12.17 3.85
N GLU A 228 5.74 -13.33 3.21
CA GLU A 228 6.17 -14.59 3.85
C GLU A 228 7.55 -14.46 4.51
N ALA A 229 8.50 -13.79 3.85
CA ALA A 229 9.82 -13.54 4.42
C ALA A 229 9.76 -12.64 5.66
N VAL A 230 8.96 -11.57 5.61
CA VAL A 230 8.75 -10.65 6.74
C VAL A 230 8.02 -11.33 7.89
N LEU A 231 7.00 -12.15 7.63
CA LEU A 231 6.30 -12.91 8.67
C LEU A 231 7.25 -13.88 9.38
N ALA A 232 8.07 -14.59 8.63
CA ALA A 232 9.06 -15.52 9.19
C ALA A 232 10.14 -14.85 10.07
N ALA A 233 10.39 -13.54 9.90
CA ALA A 233 11.33 -12.79 10.71
C ALA A 233 10.77 -12.36 12.08
N LYS A 234 9.45 -12.47 12.33
CA LYS A 234 8.82 -11.99 13.57
C LYS A 234 9.51 -12.52 14.84
N ALA A 235 9.80 -13.82 14.87
CA ALA A 235 10.29 -14.50 16.07
C ALA A 235 11.70 -14.06 16.53
N VAL A 236 12.47 -13.37 15.69
CA VAL A 236 13.85 -12.94 16.01
C VAL A 236 13.97 -11.43 16.25
N MET A 237 12.84 -10.74 16.39
CA MET A 237 12.79 -9.28 16.47
C MET A 237 11.82 -8.83 17.56
N THR A 238 12.06 -7.63 18.11
CA THR A 238 11.02 -6.96 18.91
C THR A 238 9.84 -6.56 18.03
N ARG A 239 8.68 -6.35 18.64
CA ARG A 239 7.45 -5.93 17.97
C ARG A 239 7.66 -4.67 17.14
N ARG A 240 8.33 -3.67 17.71
CA ARG A 240 8.62 -2.40 17.03
C ARG A 240 9.46 -2.58 15.78
N GLN A 241 10.49 -3.43 15.85
CA GLN A 241 11.36 -3.71 14.71
C GLN A 241 10.58 -4.45 13.61
N TRP A 242 9.86 -5.53 13.97
CA TRP A 242 9.07 -6.30 13.02
C TRP A 242 7.97 -5.47 12.35
N SER A 243 7.20 -4.70 13.13
CA SER A 243 6.18 -3.79 12.58
C SER A 243 6.78 -2.75 11.64
N SER A 244 8.00 -2.27 11.90
CA SER A 244 8.69 -1.33 11.00
C SER A 244 9.09 -1.98 9.68
N LEU A 245 9.48 -3.27 9.67
CA LEU A 245 9.72 -4.01 8.43
C LEU A 245 8.43 -4.22 7.64
N LEU A 246 7.36 -4.66 8.31
CA LEU A 246 6.05 -4.84 7.68
C LEU A 246 5.55 -3.52 7.07
N GLU A 247 5.66 -2.42 7.80
CA GLU A 247 5.29 -1.11 7.30
C GLU A 247 6.12 -0.71 6.07
N ALA A 248 7.45 -0.93 6.08
CA ALA A 248 8.30 -0.64 4.93
C ALA A 248 7.91 -1.45 3.68
N LEU A 249 7.60 -2.75 3.85
CA LEU A 249 7.10 -3.60 2.77
C LEU A 249 5.77 -3.07 2.22
N VAL A 250 4.81 -2.79 3.11
CA VAL A 250 3.49 -2.27 2.75
C VAL A 250 3.61 -0.93 2.01
N ARG A 251 4.47 -0.01 2.45
CA ARG A 251 4.71 1.28 1.79
C ARG A 251 5.14 1.10 0.33
N ILE A 252 6.15 0.26 0.09
CA ILE A 252 6.72 0.02 -1.23
C ILE A 252 5.68 -0.68 -2.12
N ALA A 253 5.12 -1.80 -1.64
CA ALA A 253 4.20 -2.61 -2.42
C ALA A 253 2.91 -1.87 -2.77
N ALA A 254 2.32 -1.13 -1.83
CA ALA A 254 1.06 -0.43 -2.05
C ALA A 254 1.20 0.65 -3.14
N VAL A 255 2.27 1.44 -3.12
CA VAL A 255 2.48 2.48 -4.14
C VAL A 255 2.91 1.87 -5.47
N ALA A 256 3.74 0.83 -5.46
CA ALA A 256 4.11 0.11 -6.68
C ALA A 256 2.90 -0.52 -7.36
N HIS A 257 1.98 -1.12 -6.60
CA HIS A 257 0.75 -1.69 -7.14
C HIS A 257 -0.20 -0.63 -7.71
N VAL A 258 -0.36 0.51 -7.02
CA VAL A 258 -1.11 1.65 -7.56
C VAL A 258 -0.49 2.16 -8.87
N ALA A 259 0.84 2.28 -8.94
CA ALA A 259 1.55 2.67 -10.16
C ALA A 259 1.39 1.63 -11.29
N TRP A 260 1.38 0.35 -10.95
CA TRP A 260 1.11 -0.75 -11.87
C TRP A 260 -0.32 -0.70 -12.42
N LEU A 261 -1.33 -0.47 -11.57
CA LEU A 261 -2.72 -0.29 -11.99
C LEU A 261 -2.89 0.93 -12.91
N CYS A 262 -2.17 2.03 -12.64
CA CYS A 262 -2.16 3.19 -13.54
C CYS A 262 -1.66 2.81 -14.94
N GLU A 263 -0.58 2.02 -15.01
CA GLU A 263 0.01 1.56 -16.26
C GLU A 263 -0.90 0.58 -17.02
N VAL A 264 -1.53 -0.37 -16.32
CA VAL A 264 -2.48 -1.32 -16.92
C VAL A 264 -3.66 -0.60 -17.55
N HIS A 265 -4.28 0.35 -16.85
CA HIS A 265 -5.39 1.13 -17.41
C HIS A 265 -4.96 2.00 -18.60
N ARG A 266 -3.77 2.62 -18.54
CA ARG A 266 -3.22 3.38 -19.66
C ARG A 266 -3.15 2.51 -20.92
N ARG A 267 -2.54 1.32 -20.81
CA ARG A 267 -2.38 0.38 -21.93
C ARG A 267 -3.71 -0.17 -22.46
N LEU A 268 -4.63 -0.50 -21.54
CA LEU A 268 -5.98 -0.90 -21.92
C LEU A 268 -6.69 0.21 -22.71
N TRP A 269 -6.60 1.45 -22.25
CA TRP A 269 -7.19 2.59 -22.96
C TRP A 269 -6.53 2.84 -24.32
N GLU A 270 -5.22 2.66 -24.45
CA GLU A 270 -4.53 2.74 -25.74
C GLU A 270 -5.04 1.71 -26.74
N SER A 271 -5.26 0.47 -26.28
CA SER A 271 -5.85 -0.61 -27.10
C SER A 271 -7.27 -0.25 -27.53
N VAL A 272 -8.09 0.25 -26.59
CA VAL A 272 -9.46 0.70 -26.88
C VAL A 272 -9.48 1.84 -27.91
N ARG A 273 -8.62 2.85 -27.74
CA ARG A 273 -8.52 3.95 -28.70
C ARG A 273 -8.09 3.47 -30.09
N ALA A 274 -7.14 2.54 -30.16
CA ALA A 274 -6.69 2.00 -31.44
C ALA A 274 -7.85 1.30 -32.18
N VAL A 275 -8.64 0.48 -31.48
CA VAL A 275 -9.80 -0.20 -32.07
C VAL A 275 -10.90 0.79 -32.48
N LEU A 276 -11.18 1.81 -31.67
CA LEU A 276 -12.08 2.91 -32.03
C LEU A 276 -11.62 3.66 -33.29
N ALA A 277 -10.30 3.82 -33.47
CA ALA A 277 -9.69 4.50 -34.61
C ALA A 277 -9.56 3.64 -35.87
N GLY A 278 -9.98 2.37 -35.84
CA GLY A 278 -9.98 1.51 -37.01
C GLY A 278 -9.07 0.28 -36.94
N ALA A 279 -8.17 0.22 -35.96
CA ALA A 279 -7.24 -0.91 -35.83
C ALA A 279 -7.95 -2.21 -35.47
N ALA A 280 -7.36 -3.35 -35.84
CA ALA A 280 -7.80 -4.65 -35.36
C ALA A 280 -7.52 -4.79 -33.85
N ALA A 281 -8.34 -5.58 -33.15
CA ALA A 281 -8.04 -5.95 -31.78
C ALA A 281 -6.70 -6.73 -31.71
N PRO A 282 -5.86 -6.51 -30.69
CA PRO A 282 -4.60 -7.23 -30.54
C PRO A 282 -4.83 -8.74 -30.41
N ALA A 283 -4.01 -9.55 -31.09
CA ALA A 283 -4.08 -11.00 -31.00
C ALA A 283 -3.70 -11.51 -29.59
N ASP A 284 -2.78 -10.83 -28.91
CA ASP A 284 -2.37 -11.11 -27.53
C ASP A 284 -2.65 -9.89 -26.64
N VAL A 285 -3.91 -9.74 -26.24
CA VAL A 285 -4.36 -8.64 -25.36
C VAL A 285 -3.58 -8.60 -24.04
N ARG A 286 -3.19 -9.77 -23.53
CA ARG A 286 -2.44 -9.90 -22.28
C ARG A 286 -1.07 -9.23 -22.36
N ALA A 287 -0.34 -9.44 -23.45
CA ALA A 287 0.95 -8.79 -23.68
C ALA A 287 0.84 -7.27 -23.89
N GLU A 288 -0.30 -6.79 -24.40
CA GLU A 288 -0.55 -5.36 -24.60
C GLU A 288 -0.87 -4.66 -23.28
N ILE A 289 -1.80 -5.19 -22.48
CA ILE A 289 -2.32 -4.49 -21.30
C ILE A 289 -1.41 -4.60 -20.07
N TYR A 290 -0.65 -5.69 -19.93
CA TYR A 290 0.22 -5.88 -18.78
C TYR A 290 1.67 -5.51 -19.08
N PRO A 291 2.32 -4.69 -18.22
CA PRO A 291 3.72 -4.35 -18.42
C PRO A 291 4.63 -5.55 -18.13
N ARG A 292 5.61 -5.80 -19.03
CA ARG A 292 6.72 -6.73 -18.77
C ARG A 292 7.73 -6.20 -17.76
N THR A 293 7.82 -4.88 -17.65
CA THR A 293 8.69 -4.16 -16.71
C THR A 293 7.93 -2.99 -16.14
N LEU A 294 8.02 -2.79 -14.83
CA LEU A 294 7.53 -1.58 -14.18
C LEU A 294 8.71 -0.67 -13.86
N THR A 295 8.59 0.62 -14.13
CA THR A 295 9.56 1.64 -13.72
C THR A 295 8.79 2.89 -13.35
N TYR A 296 8.87 3.33 -12.10
CA TYR A 296 8.32 4.63 -11.71
C TYR A 296 9.21 5.39 -10.71
N LEU A 297 10.29 4.75 -10.27
CA LEU A 297 11.32 5.34 -9.42
C LEU A 297 12.69 4.98 -10.00
N THR A 298 13.59 5.95 -10.00
CA THR A 298 15.02 5.73 -10.28
C THR A 298 15.82 6.19 -9.09
N TYR A 299 16.69 5.33 -8.57
CA TYR A 299 17.52 5.64 -7.41
C TYR A 299 18.37 6.90 -7.62
N GLY A 300 18.39 7.77 -6.62
CA GLY A 300 19.08 9.07 -6.62
C GLY A 300 18.38 10.17 -7.43
N VAL A 301 17.28 9.85 -8.13
CA VAL A 301 16.54 10.77 -9.02
C VAL A 301 15.20 11.15 -8.40
N GLY A 302 14.66 12.30 -8.80
CA GLY A 302 13.36 12.76 -8.35
C GLY A 302 12.19 12.03 -9.00
N SER A 303 11.15 11.74 -8.21
CA SER A 303 10.04 10.84 -8.60
C SER A 303 8.69 11.52 -8.81
N VAL A 304 8.53 12.75 -8.32
CA VAL A 304 7.23 13.45 -8.32
C VAL A 304 6.68 13.69 -9.74
N PRO A 305 7.47 14.13 -10.73
CA PRO A 305 6.96 14.35 -12.08
C PRO A 305 6.46 13.06 -12.75
N GLU A 306 7.19 11.95 -12.58
CA GLU A 306 6.86 10.65 -13.17
C GLU A 306 5.59 10.06 -12.55
N LEU A 307 5.44 10.13 -11.22
CA LEU A 307 4.20 9.74 -10.54
C LEU A 307 2.99 10.57 -11.00
N ARG A 308 3.19 11.89 -11.21
CA ARG A 308 2.14 12.79 -11.70
C ARG A 308 1.71 12.44 -13.10
N ASP A 309 2.67 12.18 -13.99
CA ASP A 309 2.39 11.79 -15.37
C ASP A 309 1.57 10.50 -15.43
N ARG A 310 2.03 9.45 -14.74
CA ARG A 310 1.30 8.17 -14.63
C ARG A 310 -0.11 8.33 -14.09
N THR A 311 -0.28 9.11 -13.03
CA THR A 311 -1.60 9.38 -12.44
C THR A 311 -2.48 10.13 -13.45
N SER A 312 -1.93 11.12 -14.16
CA SER A 312 -2.67 11.87 -15.18
C SER A 312 -3.17 10.96 -16.29
N THR A 313 -2.29 10.12 -16.85
CA THR A 313 -2.66 9.20 -17.93
C THR A 313 -3.67 8.15 -17.46
N TYR A 314 -3.54 7.65 -16.23
CA TYR A 314 -4.54 6.78 -15.61
C TYR A 314 -5.92 7.45 -15.55
N LEU A 315 -6.00 8.71 -15.15
CA LEU A 315 -7.27 9.42 -15.07
C LEU A 315 -7.90 9.64 -16.45
N THR A 316 -7.09 9.92 -17.47
CA THR A 316 -7.54 9.95 -18.87
C THR A 316 -8.08 8.60 -19.31
N ALA A 317 -7.37 7.51 -18.99
CA ALA A 317 -7.81 6.15 -19.28
C ALA A 317 -9.14 5.82 -18.59
N ARG A 318 -9.27 6.18 -17.31
CA ARG A 318 -10.51 6.00 -16.54
C ARG A 318 -11.68 6.74 -17.20
N LEU A 319 -11.50 8.00 -17.62
CA LEU A 319 -12.55 8.73 -18.35
C LEU A 319 -12.94 8.00 -19.63
N GLY A 320 -11.95 7.65 -20.45
CA GLY A 320 -12.17 6.98 -21.73
C GLY A 320 -12.91 5.65 -21.60
N LEU A 321 -12.44 4.78 -20.71
CA LEU A 321 -13.05 3.47 -20.48
C LEU A 321 -14.49 3.59 -19.96
N ASN A 322 -14.75 4.53 -19.05
CA ASN A 322 -16.11 4.75 -18.56
C ASN A 322 -17.02 5.36 -19.63
N THR A 323 -16.53 6.28 -20.47
CA THR A 323 -17.30 6.81 -21.60
C THR A 323 -17.71 5.69 -22.56
N VAL A 324 -16.78 4.79 -22.91
CA VAL A 324 -17.10 3.64 -23.78
C VAL A 324 -18.20 2.77 -23.18
N LEU A 325 -18.03 2.36 -21.92
CA LEU A 325 -18.99 1.48 -21.24
C LEU A 325 -20.38 2.12 -21.17
N TRP A 326 -20.49 3.38 -20.77
CA TRP A 326 -21.78 4.08 -20.74
C TRP A 326 -22.40 4.30 -22.13
N THR A 327 -21.57 4.50 -23.15
CA THR A 327 -22.08 4.65 -24.54
C THR A 327 -22.62 3.33 -25.06
N LEU A 328 -21.96 2.21 -24.74
CA LEU A 328 -22.45 0.86 -25.08
C LEU A 328 -23.79 0.55 -24.41
N ASP A 329 -23.95 0.91 -23.14
CA ASP A 329 -25.23 0.79 -22.42
C ASP A 329 -26.35 1.61 -23.08
N ASP A 330 -26.09 2.88 -23.42
CA ASP A 330 -27.07 3.77 -24.07
C ASP A 330 -27.44 3.28 -25.49
N LEU A 331 -26.55 2.54 -26.16
CA LEU A 331 -26.80 1.89 -27.46
C LEU A 331 -27.56 0.56 -27.33
N GLY A 332 -27.90 0.11 -26.12
CA GLY A 332 -28.55 -1.18 -25.88
C GLY A 332 -27.63 -2.38 -26.14
N ALA A 333 -26.32 -2.18 -26.13
CA ALA A 333 -25.30 -3.21 -26.29
C ALA A 333 -24.34 -3.24 -25.09
N PRO A 334 -24.85 -3.42 -23.85
CA PRO A 334 -24.05 -3.32 -22.63
C PRO A 334 -22.92 -4.36 -22.63
N PHE A 335 -21.78 -4.00 -22.04
CA PHE A 335 -20.70 -4.96 -21.85
C PHE A 335 -21.06 -5.94 -20.72
N GLU A 336 -21.32 -7.20 -21.08
CA GLU A 336 -21.62 -8.28 -20.15
C GLU A 336 -20.34 -8.83 -19.50
N GLY A 337 -19.82 -8.10 -18.52
CA GLY A 337 -18.63 -8.51 -17.78
C GLY A 337 -18.12 -7.47 -16.78
N ARG A 338 -16.94 -7.75 -16.23
CA ARG A 338 -16.14 -6.82 -15.43
C ARG A 338 -14.75 -6.77 -16.06
N LEU A 339 -14.08 -5.62 -16.06
CA LEU A 339 -12.75 -5.47 -16.67
C LEU A 339 -11.64 -6.03 -15.76
N SER A 340 -11.75 -7.29 -15.38
CA SER A 340 -10.91 -7.94 -14.36
C SER A 340 -9.70 -8.68 -14.95
N SER A 341 -9.68 -8.95 -16.25
CA SER A 341 -8.64 -9.74 -16.92
C SER A 341 -8.41 -9.30 -18.37
N ALA A 342 -7.35 -9.80 -18.99
CA ALA A 342 -7.07 -9.69 -20.41
C ALA A 342 -8.14 -10.34 -21.28
N ALA A 343 -8.74 -11.45 -20.83
CA ALA A 343 -9.89 -12.04 -21.50
C ALA A 343 -11.10 -11.10 -21.52
N ASP A 344 -11.37 -10.40 -20.41
CA ASP A 344 -12.44 -9.39 -20.35
C ASP A 344 -12.13 -8.20 -21.24
N ALA A 345 -10.89 -7.73 -21.23
CA ALA A 345 -10.42 -6.68 -22.13
C ALA A 345 -10.59 -7.09 -23.61
N GLY A 346 -10.25 -8.32 -23.98
CA GLY A 346 -10.45 -8.85 -25.34
C GLY A 346 -11.91 -8.81 -25.75
N ARG A 347 -12.83 -9.31 -24.90
CA ARG A 347 -14.27 -9.24 -25.17
C ARG A 347 -14.78 -7.81 -25.33
N LEU A 348 -14.26 -6.87 -24.53
CA LEU A 348 -14.59 -5.44 -24.69
C LEU A 348 -14.09 -4.92 -26.04
N LEU A 349 -12.85 -5.24 -26.43
CA LEU A 349 -12.28 -4.81 -27.71
C LEU A 349 -13.04 -5.38 -28.91
N ASP A 350 -13.46 -6.64 -28.86
CA ASP A 350 -14.27 -7.28 -29.90
C ASP A 350 -15.64 -6.59 -30.02
N LEU A 351 -16.29 -6.30 -28.88
CA LEU A 351 -17.56 -5.58 -28.85
C LEU A 351 -17.41 -4.18 -29.45
N ILE A 352 -16.37 -3.43 -29.06
CA ILE A 352 -16.07 -2.10 -29.63
C ILE A 352 -15.84 -2.21 -31.14
N SER A 353 -15.11 -3.22 -31.60
CA SER A 353 -14.85 -3.43 -33.03
C SER A 353 -16.14 -3.69 -33.80
N SER A 354 -17.08 -4.44 -33.22
CA SER A 354 -18.38 -4.74 -33.84
C SER A 354 -19.36 -3.55 -33.86
N LYS A 355 -19.12 -2.54 -33.00
CA LYS A 355 -19.96 -1.35 -32.82
C LYS A 355 -19.25 -0.03 -33.16
N ARG A 356 -18.16 -0.12 -33.95
CA ARG A 356 -17.24 0.99 -34.16
C ARG A 356 -17.93 2.23 -34.73
N GLU A 357 -18.80 2.05 -35.72
CA GLU A 357 -19.50 3.16 -36.38
C GLU A 357 -20.43 3.88 -35.40
N GLU A 358 -21.19 3.12 -34.60
CA GLU A 358 -22.07 3.66 -33.56
C GLU A 358 -21.28 4.34 -32.42
N LEU A 359 -20.04 3.93 -32.17
CA LEU A 359 -19.13 4.50 -31.16
C LEU A 359 -18.29 5.69 -31.67
N SER A 360 -18.52 6.19 -32.88
CA SER A 360 -17.76 7.29 -33.48
C SER A 360 -17.70 8.57 -32.63
N GLN A 361 -18.70 8.82 -31.78
CA GLN A 361 -18.77 9.98 -30.89
C GLN A 361 -17.98 9.82 -29.57
N VAL A 362 -17.46 8.64 -29.26
CA VAL A 362 -16.75 8.40 -27.99
C VAL A 362 -15.51 9.28 -27.87
N LEU A 363 -14.64 9.31 -28.88
CA LEU A 363 -13.38 10.07 -28.80
C LEU A 363 -13.61 11.59 -28.69
N PRO A 364 -14.52 12.22 -29.47
CA PRO A 364 -14.93 13.60 -29.25
C PRO A 364 -15.43 13.87 -27.82
N VAL A 365 -16.31 13.01 -27.30
CA VAL A 365 -16.83 13.14 -25.93
C VAL A 365 -15.72 13.07 -24.88
N VAL A 366 -14.74 12.17 -25.07
CA VAL A 366 -13.59 12.08 -24.17
C VAL A 366 -12.74 13.33 -24.22
N ALA A 367 -12.49 13.90 -25.41
CA ALA A 367 -11.76 15.15 -25.56
C ALA A 367 -12.45 16.31 -24.82
N ASP A 368 -13.77 16.47 -24.97
CA ASP A 368 -14.55 17.47 -24.26
C ASP A 368 -14.46 17.30 -22.73
N LEU A 369 -14.53 16.05 -22.24
CA LEU A 369 -14.37 15.75 -20.82
C LEU A 369 -12.96 16.08 -20.33
N MET A 370 -11.93 15.81 -21.13
CA MET A 370 -10.55 16.12 -20.77
C MET A 370 -10.33 17.63 -20.58
N ASP A 371 -10.91 18.45 -21.45
CA ASP A 371 -10.82 19.90 -21.34
C ASP A 371 -11.56 20.42 -20.10
N ARG A 372 -12.79 19.92 -19.86
CA ARG A 372 -13.59 20.29 -18.68
C ARG A 372 -12.95 19.86 -17.36
N GLU A 373 -12.31 18.69 -17.34
CA GLU A 373 -11.70 18.09 -16.15
C GLU A 373 -10.18 18.28 -16.04
N ALA A 374 -9.62 19.22 -16.82
CA ALA A 374 -8.17 19.47 -16.90
C ALA A 374 -7.50 19.67 -15.53
N ARG A 375 -8.17 20.29 -14.54
CA ARG A 375 -7.63 20.44 -13.18
C ARG A 375 -7.47 19.11 -12.45
N THR A 376 -8.41 18.19 -12.61
CA THR A 376 -8.36 16.85 -12.00
C THR A 376 -7.31 16.01 -12.70
N LEU A 377 -7.26 16.04 -14.04
CA LEU A 377 -6.25 15.34 -14.85
C LEU A 377 -4.82 15.81 -14.56
N ASN A 378 -4.62 17.10 -14.32
CA ASN A 378 -3.34 17.66 -13.87
C ASN A 378 -3.02 17.37 -12.38
N CYS A 379 -3.80 16.51 -11.72
CA CYS A 379 -3.64 16.10 -10.33
C CYS A 379 -3.66 17.28 -9.33
N ARG A 380 -4.38 18.37 -9.65
CA ARG A 380 -4.46 19.57 -8.79
C ARG A 380 -5.65 19.56 -7.82
N LYS A 381 -6.60 18.64 -8.00
CA LYS A 381 -7.80 18.47 -7.14
C LYS A 381 -8.34 17.04 -7.22
N GLY A 382 -9.24 16.70 -6.30
CA GLY A 382 -10.03 15.46 -6.35
C GLY A 382 -9.17 14.20 -6.36
N VAL A 383 -9.63 13.17 -7.08
CA VAL A 383 -8.99 11.86 -7.13
C VAL A 383 -7.52 11.92 -7.57
N GLY A 384 -7.15 12.81 -8.51
CA GLY A 384 -5.75 12.95 -8.92
C GLY A 384 -4.84 13.51 -7.83
N SER A 385 -5.34 14.49 -7.05
CA SER A 385 -4.60 14.98 -5.88
C SER A 385 -4.47 13.89 -4.82
N ASN A 386 -5.55 13.13 -4.58
CA ASN A 386 -5.58 12.05 -3.59
C ASN A 386 -4.55 10.96 -3.89
N VAL A 387 -4.48 10.46 -5.12
CA VAL A 387 -3.50 9.43 -5.53
C VAL A 387 -2.06 9.98 -5.42
N MET A 388 -1.83 11.24 -5.80
CA MET A 388 -0.52 11.88 -5.65
C MET A 388 -0.13 12.12 -4.20
N GLU A 389 -1.07 12.47 -3.34
CA GLU A 389 -0.85 12.60 -1.90
C GLU A 389 -0.56 11.24 -1.28
N PHE A 390 -1.34 10.22 -1.59
CA PHE A 390 -1.09 8.85 -1.18
C PHE A 390 0.35 8.42 -1.51
N ALA A 391 0.74 8.45 -2.78
CA ALA A 391 2.05 7.99 -3.23
C ALA A 391 3.20 8.78 -2.56
N ARG A 392 3.04 10.09 -2.39
CA ARG A 392 4.04 10.93 -1.72
C ARG A 392 4.12 10.63 -0.23
N HIS A 393 3.02 10.73 0.50
CA HIS A 393 3.03 10.64 1.95
C HIS A 393 3.35 9.24 2.49
N VAL A 394 3.04 8.20 1.73
CA VAL A 394 3.42 6.82 2.05
C VAL A 394 4.92 6.58 1.84
N LEU A 395 5.52 7.15 0.79
CA LEU A 395 6.93 6.94 0.47
C LEU A 395 7.89 7.95 1.11
N TYR A 396 7.42 9.14 1.46
CA TYR A 396 8.27 10.23 1.95
C TYR A 396 8.79 9.95 3.36
N GLN A 397 10.02 10.37 3.61
CA GLN A 397 10.52 10.54 4.95
C GLN A 397 9.71 11.62 5.66
N ARG A 398 9.09 11.27 6.78
CA ARG A 398 8.42 12.24 7.64
C ARG A 398 9.43 13.24 8.20
N ALA A 399 9.16 14.52 7.97
CA ALA A 399 9.85 15.61 8.63
C ALA A 399 9.23 15.82 10.02
N ALA A 400 9.79 15.20 11.04
CA ALA A 400 9.35 15.39 12.41
C ALA A 400 9.52 16.86 12.85
N ALA A 401 8.47 17.47 13.41
CA ALA A 401 8.58 18.79 14.02
C ALA A 401 9.54 18.81 15.22
N ASN A 402 9.63 17.69 15.96
CA ASN A 402 10.58 17.50 17.05
C ASN A 402 11.90 16.89 16.53
N PRO A 403 13.06 17.56 16.66
CA PRO A 403 14.35 17.03 16.24
C PRO A 403 14.74 15.69 16.86
N ILE A 404 14.28 15.40 18.09
CA ILE A 404 14.53 14.12 18.78
C ILE A 404 13.91 12.96 18.01
N LEU A 405 12.79 13.19 17.32
CA LEU A 405 12.08 12.20 16.52
C LEU A 405 12.55 12.16 15.06
N ARG A 406 13.67 12.80 14.71
CA ARG A 406 14.24 12.74 13.35
C ARG A 406 14.56 11.31 12.93
N GLY A 407 14.93 10.46 13.90
CA GLY A 407 15.20 9.04 13.71
C GLY A 407 13.94 8.15 13.65
N TYR A 408 12.74 8.71 13.81
CA TYR A 408 11.51 7.93 13.91
C TYR A 408 11.19 7.14 12.63
N ASP A 409 11.21 7.83 11.49
CA ASP A 409 10.82 7.25 10.21
C ASP A 409 12.06 6.76 9.44
N GLN A 410 12.25 5.44 9.42
CA GLN A 410 13.35 4.76 8.72
C GLN A 410 12.87 3.86 7.57
N GLY A 411 11.54 3.69 7.42
CA GLY A 411 10.92 2.86 6.39
C GLY A 411 10.60 3.61 5.09
N TYR A 412 11.02 4.88 4.98
CA TYR A 412 10.77 5.70 3.80
C TYR A 412 11.53 5.21 2.57
N VAL A 413 11.06 5.64 1.39
CA VAL A 413 11.67 5.36 0.08
C VAL A 413 12.18 6.65 -0.57
N LEU A 414 11.55 7.78 -0.24
CA LEU A 414 11.87 9.09 -0.78
C LEU A 414 12.33 10.02 0.34
N ARG A 415 13.49 10.66 0.18
CA ARG A 415 13.99 11.72 1.07
C ARG A 415 14.24 13.00 0.31
N ARG A 416 14.29 14.13 1.02
CA ARG A 416 14.80 15.37 0.42
C ARG A 416 16.29 15.23 0.12
N ARG A 417 16.71 15.72 -1.04
CA ARG A 417 18.13 15.70 -1.47
C ARG A 417 19.02 16.48 -0.50
N SER A 418 18.51 17.57 0.05
CA SER A 418 19.15 18.44 1.03
C SER A 418 18.16 18.93 2.09
N THR A 419 18.66 19.60 3.12
CA THR A 419 17.86 20.18 4.20
C THR A 419 17.04 21.41 3.79
N ALA A 420 17.29 21.96 2.59
CA ALA A 420 16.57 23.13 2.09
C ALA A 420 15.07 22.83 1.89
N GLN A 421 14.22 23.84 2.14
CA GLN A 421 12.76 23.69 2.08
C GLN A 421 12.24 23.28 0.69
N ASN A 422 12.88 23.79 -0.37
CA ASN A 422 12.53 23.54 -1.76
C ASN A 422 13.36 22.42 -2.41
N SER A 423 14.08 21.63 -1.59
CA SER A 423 14.89 20.53 -2.09
C SER A 423 14.03 19.44 -2.74
N ALA A 424 14.48 18.92 -3.88
CA ALA A 424 13.79 17.84 -4.56
C ALA A 424 13.74 16.57 -3.69
N TRP A 425 12.61 15.87 -3.74
CA TRP A 425 12.50 14.52 -3.19
C TRP A 425 13.14 13.55 -4.18
N ILE A 426 14.05 12.70 -3.70
CA ILE A 426 14.76 11.70 -4.48
C ILE A 426 14.49 10.30 -3.95
N CYS A 427 14.55 9.30 -4.83
CA CYS A 427 14.51 7.90 -4.42
C CYS A 427 15.82 7.51 -3.73
N ALA A 428 15.77 7.39 -2.42
CA ALA A 428 16.87 6.90 -1.59
C ALA A 428 16.23 6.29 -0.34
N PRO A 429 16.02 4.96 -0.34
CA PRO A 429 15.35 4.28 0.76
C PRO A 429 16.07 4.46 2.09
N GLY A 430 15.29 4.51 3.17
CA GLY A 430 15.79 4.59 4.53
C GLY A 430 16.35 3.24 5.02
N PRO A 431 17.07 3.25 6.15
CA PRO A 431 17.69 2.06 6.73
C PRO A 431 16.77 0.85 6.89
N VAL A 432 15.53 1.02 7.36
CA VAL A 432 14.60 -0.11 7.55
C VAL A 432 14.05 -0.59 6.21
N ALA A 433 13.80 0.31 5.25
CA ALA A 433 13.43 -0.10 3.89
C ALA A 433 14.55 -0.90 3.21
N ILE A 434 15.82 -0.51 3.40
CA ILE A 434 16.98 -1.26 2.90
C ILE A 434 17.08 -2.63 3.59
N LEU A 435 16.95 -2.70 4.91
CA LEU A 435 16.95 -3.96 5.66
C LEU A 435 15.85 -4.90 5.15
N MET A 436 14.63 -4.39 4.96
CA MET A 436 13.52 -5.15 4.43
C MET A 436 13.81 -5.66 3.01
N LEU A 437 14.26 -4.79 2.09
CA LEU A 437 14.59 -5.18 0.72
C LEU A 437 15.72 -6.22 0.65
N VAL A 438 16.76 -6.08 1.48
CA VAL A 438 17.86 -7.06 1.53
C VAL A 438 17.35 -8.39 2.08
N HIS A 439 16.61 -8.37 3.20
CA HIS A 439 16.00 -9.57 3.79
C HIS A 439 15.15 -10.34 2.77
N CYS A 440 14.22 -9.64 2.11
CA CYS A 440 13.34 -10.23 1.10
C CYS A 440 14.11 -10.72 -0.12
N SER A 441 15.08 -9.95 -0.62
CA SER A 441 15.90 -10.36 -1.77
C SER A 441 16.69 -11.65 -1.51
N LEU A 442 17.12 -11.88 -0.26
CA LEU A 442 17.87 -13.07 0.14
C LEU A 442 16.99 -14.20 0.69
N ALA A 443 15.68 -13.98 0.79
CA ALA A 443 14.76 -14.98 1.29
C ALA A 443 14.85 -16.27 0.46
N LYS A 444 14.81 -17.41 1.17
CA LYS A 444 14.90 -18.77 0.59
C LYS A 444 16.24 -19.09 -0.10
N LEU A 445 17.27 -18.26 0.09
CA LEU A 445 18.62 -18.57 -0.37
C LEU A 445 19.56 -18.93 0.78
N ALA A 446 20.52 -19.79 0.47
CA ALA A 446 21.65 -20.06 1.36
C ALA A 446 22.84 -19.16 1.00
N GLY A 447 23.32 -18.40 2.00
CA GLY A 447 24.57 -17.63 1.94
C GLY A 447 24.53 -16.32 1.15
N PRO A 448 25.68 -15.63 1.05
CA PRO A 448 25.79 -14.31 0.43
C PRO A 448 25.47 -14.31 -1.07
N ARG A 449 25.03 -13.17 -1.63
CA ARG A 449 24.74 -13.00 -3.07
C ARG A 449 25.21 -11.66 -3.61
N SER A 450 25.49 -11.56 -4.91
CA SER A 450 25.81 -10.28 -5.56
C SER A 450 24.73 -9.22 -5.30
N VAL A 451 25.15 -7.96 -5.13
CA VAL A 451 24.24 -6.80 -5.01
C VAL A 451 23.36 -6.60 -6.25
N HIS A 452 23.70 -7.24 -7.37
CA HIS A 452 22.82 -7.31 -8.55
C HIS A 452 21.43 -7.86 -8.19
N ARG A 453 21.36 -8.81 -7.25
CA ARG A 453 20.09 -9.39 -6.80
C ARG A 453 19.18 -8.38 -6.09
N LEU A 454 19.76 -7.48 -5.30
CA LEU A 454 18.99 -6.37 -4.71
C LEU A 454 18.43 -5.46 -5.80
N ALA A 455 19.22 -5.14 -6.83
CA ALA A 455 18.73 -4.33 -7.95
C ALA A 455 17.58 -5.02 -8.72
N GLN A 456 17.68 -6.33 -8.97
CA GLN A 456 16.59 -7.13 -9.55
C GLN A 456 15.33 -7.09 -8.67
N HIS A 457 15.50 -7.32 -7.36
CA HIS A 457 14.40 -7.31 -6.41
C HIS A 457 13.70 -5.95 -6.31
N MET A 458 14.47 -4.86 -6.30
CA MET A 458 13.94 -3.49 -6.33
C MET A 458 13.16 -3.21 -7.63
N ALA A 459 13.57 -3.80 -8.75
CA ALA A 459 12.88 -3.65 -10.03
C ALA A 459 11.50 -4.34 -10.06
N GLU A 460 11.27 -5.39 -9.28
CA GLU A 460 9.94 -6.02 -9.11
C GLU A 460 8.93 -5.05 -8.50
N TYR A 461 9.41 -4.07 -7.72
CA TYR A 461 8.64 -2.94 -7.20
C TYR A 461 8.79 -1.66 -8.03
N GLY A 462 9.32 -1.74 -9.24
CA GLY A 462 9.45 -0.59 -10.14
C GLY A 462 10.50 0.45 -9.75
N ILE A 463 11.47 0.07 -8.92
CA ILE A 463 12.59 0.92 -8.50
C ILE A 463 13.85 0.51 -9.27
N VAL A 464 14.32 1.38 -10.14
CA VAL A 464 15.50 1.14 -10.97
C VAL A 464 16.77 1.56 -10.23
N VAL A 465 17.72 0.63 -10.14
CA VAL A 465 19.06 0.85 -9.58
C VAL A 465 20.11 0.34 -10.57
N ASP A 466 21.08 1.18 -10.89
CA ASP A 466 22.27 0.76 -11.64
C ASP A 466 23.20 -0.05 -10.72
N HIS A 467 23.11 -1.38 -10.80
CA HIS A 467 23.85 -2.30 -9.92
C HIS A 467 25.38 -2.09 -9.99
N LYS A 468 25.91 -1.61 -11.13
CA LYS A 468 27.34 -1.34 -11.30
C LYS A 468 27.81 -0.15 -10.47
N LYS A 469 26.89 0.75 -10.09
CA LYS A 469 27.19 1.94 -9.27
C LYS A 469 26.92 1.73 -7.79
N ILE A 470 26.35 0.59 -7.38
CA ILE A 470 26.00 0.34 -5.97
C ILE A 470 27.25 0.46 -5.10
N ALA A 471 28.40 -0.11 -5.52
CA ALA A 471 29.60 -0.10 -4.71
C ALA A 471 30.15 1.29 -4.38
N SER A 472 29.93 2.26 -5.26
CA SER A 472 30.46 3.62 -5.18
C SER A 472 29.41 4.68 -4.81
N ASN A 473 28.13 4.32 -4.70
CA ASN A 473 27.06 5.28 -4.40
C ASN A 473 26.60 5.23 -2.93
N GLU A 474 25.66 6.09 -2.57
CA GLU A 474 25.12 6.19 -1.21
C GLU A 474 24.44 4.90 -0.74
N LEU A 475 23.82 4.11 -1.64
CA LEU A 475 23.23 2.82 -1.31
C LEU A 475 24.30 1.84 -0.83
N GLY A 476 25.45 1.76 -1.52
CA GLY A 476 26.58 0.95 -1.08
C GLY A 476 27.13 1.38 0.27
N ALA A 477 27.21 2.69 0.52
CA ALA A 477 27.62 3.21 1.82
C ALA A 477 26.65 2.84 2.94
N GLN A 478 25.34 2.92 2.70
CA GLN A 478 24.31 2.50 3.65
C GLN A 478 24.33 0.98 3.90
N LEU A 479 24.49 0.18 2.84
CA LEU A 479 24.64 -1.27 2.95
C LEU A 479 25.82 -1.64 3.85
N ARG A 480 26.99 -0.98 3.70
CA ARG A 480 28.16 -1.18 4.58
C ARG A 480 27.87 -0.77 6.02
N MET A 481 27.28 0.41 6.21
CA MET A 481 26.93 0.93 7.55
C MET A 481 25.99 -0.01 8.30
N LEU A 482 25.06 -0.65 7.60
CA LEU A 482 24.10 -1.59 8.17
C LEU A 482 24.66 -3.02 8.31
N GLY A 483 25.92 -3.26 7.91
CA GLY A 483 26.52 -4.59 7.95
C GLY A 483 25.89 -5.59 6.99
N LEU A 484 25.30 -5.12 5.88
CA LEU A 484 24.54 -5.92 4.92
C LEU A 484 25.35 -6.42 3.74
N VAL A 485 26.66 -6.17 3.75
CA VAL A 485 27.55 -6.50 2.65
C VAL A 485 28.93 -6.94 3.14
N LEU A 486 29.56 -7.80 2.35
CA LEU A 486 30.98 -8.15 2.41
C LEU A 486 31.62 -7.65 1.11
N ASP A 487 32.74 -6.94 1.20
CA ASP A 487 33.52 -6.59 0.02
C ASP A 487 34.22 -7.88 -0.48
N SER A 488 34.06 -8.20 -1.77
CA SER A 488 34.61 -9.41 -2.38
C SER A 488 35.11 -9.08 -3.79
N PRO A 489 36.42 -9.20 -4.06
CA PRO A 489 37.00 -8.89 -5.37
C PRO A 489 36.54 -9.84 -6.47
N ASP A 490 36.06 -11.04 -6.11
CA ASP A 490 35.59 -12.08 -7.03
C ASP A 490 34.13 -11.87 -7.46
N ALA A 491 33.39 -10.96 -6.82
CA ALA A 491 32.04 -10.61 -7.22
C ALA A 491 32.05 -9.55 -8.34
N GLU A 492 31.20 -9.68 -9.36
CA GLU A 492 31.11 -8.74 -10.50
C GLU A 492 30.97 -7.26 -10.08
N SER A 493 30.36 -7.01 -8.93
CA SER A 493 30.12 -5.69 -8.35
C SER A 493 31.09 -5.31 -7.22
N GLY A 494 32.06 -6.18 -6.89
CA GLY A 494 32.96 -6.02 -5.75
C GLY A 494 32.32 -6.22 -4.37
N MET A 495 31.04 -6.63 -4.32
CA MET A 495 30.24 -6.68 -3.09
C MET A 495 29.25 -7.85 -3.09
N LEU A 496 29.13 -8.51 -1.94
CA LEU A 496 28.15 -9.56 -1.66
C LEU A 496 27.21 -9.14 -0.53
N LEU A 497 25.90 -9.19 -0.75
CA LEU A 497 24.86 -9.04 0.25
C LEU A 497 24.87 -10.19 1.25
N VAL A 498 24.69 -9.87 2.53
CA VAL A 498 24.50 -10.85 3.62
C VAL A 498 23.12 -10.72 4.26
N PRO A 499 22.52 -11.83 4.73
CA PRO A 499 21.23 -11.79 5.42
C PRO A 499 21.28 -10.91 6.68
N PRO A 500 20.31 -10.00 6.88
CA PRO A 500 20.29 -9.11 8.05
C PRO A 500 19.90 -9.83 9.35
N PHE A 501 19.17 -10.93 9.25
CA PHE A 501 18.63 -11.66 10.40
C PHE A 501 19.11 -13.10 10.41
N PRO A 502 19.28 -13.71 11.59
CA PRO A 502 19.52 -15.13 11.70
C PRO A 502 18.41 -15.90 10.98
N GLN A 503 18.77 -16.85 10.12
CA GLN A 503 17.77 -17.74 9.54
C GLN A 503 17.14 -18.54 10.67
N ALA A 504 15.80 -18.59 10.76
CA ALA A 504 15.06 -19.30 11.81
C ALA A 504 15.25 -20.83 11.83
N ARG A 505 16.27 -21.38 11.14
CA ARG A 505 16.63 -22.80 11.16
C ARG A 505 17.91 -23.04 11.96
N ALA A 506 17.76 -23.17 13.28
CA ALA A 506 18.65 -23.93 14.17
C ALA A 506 18.09 -24.17 15.60
N MET A 507 16.77 -24.05 15.87
CA MET A 507 16.20 -24.44 17.18
C MET A 507 15.36 -25.71 17.15
N ARG A 508 15.09 -26.31 15.98
CA ARG A 508 14.41 -27.64 15.89
C ARG A 508 15.34 -28.84 15.80
N ASP A 509 16.64 -28.65 15.52
CA ASP A 509 17.63 -29.72 15.45
C ASP A 509 18.57 -29.80 16.68
N GLY A 510 18.25 -29.07 17.76
CA GLY A 510 18.98 -29.13 19.04
C GLY A 510 18.51 -30.26 19.98
N GLY A 511 17.58 -31.11 19.53
CA GLY A 511 17.17 -32.30 20.26
C GLY A 511 18.05 -33.49 19.92
N ARG A 512 19.12 -33.70 20.70
CA ARG A 512 19.67 -35.03 20.97
C ARG A 512 19.97 -35.15 22.48
N PRO A 513 19.70 -36.33 23.05
CA PRO A 513 19.38 -36.55 24.47
C PRO A 513 20.48 -36.16 25.46
#